data_AF-A0A524N9B3-F1
#
_entry.id   AF-A0A524N9B3-F1
#
_cell.length_a   1.000
_cell.length_b   1.000
_cell.length_c   1.000
_cell.angle_alpha   90.00
_cell.angle_beta   90.00
_cell.angle_gamma   90.00
#
_symmetry.space_group_name_H-M   'P 1'
#
loop_
_entity.id
_entity.type
_entity.pdbx_description
1 polymer ?
#
loop_
_entity_poly.entity_id
_entity_poly.type
_entity_poly.pdbx_seq_one_letter_code
_entity_poly.pdbx_strand_id
1 'polypeptide(L)' 'MSISESAARLKIMIEKAIEDHQISRAELDQILNIASEDSHIDRHEQALLNELQDMIESKAVKVMF' A
#
# COMPACT_ATOMS: atom_id res chain seq x y z
N MET A 1 -3.80 -19.45 7.17
CA MET A 1 -3.18 -18.14 6.88
C MET A 1 -4.16 -17.38 6.00
N SER A 2 -5.08 -16.64 6.63
CA SER A 2 -6.04 -15.82 5.91
C SER A 2 -5.29 -14.56 5.49
N ILE A 3 -4.99 -14.43 4.20
CA ILE A 3 -4.61 -13.13 3.65
C ILE A 3 -5.86 -12.26 3.86
N SER A 4 -5.79 -11.28 4.76
CA SER A 4 -6.89 -10.36 4.99
C SER A 4 -7.25 -9.70 3.66
N GLU A 5 -8.54 -9.54 3.34
CA GLU A 5 -8.98 -8.96 2.07
C GLU A 5 -8.36 -7.56 1.84
N SER A 6 -8.06 -6.85 2.93
CA SER A 6 -7.30 -5.60 2.94
C SER A 6 -5.89 -5.76 2.37
N ALA A 7 -5.13 -6.80 2.75
CA ALA A 7 -3.79 -7.09 2.23
C ALA A 7 -3.78 -7.41 0.72
N ALA A 8 -4.81 -8.09 0.22
CA ALA A 8 -4.96 -8.34 -1.21
C ALA A 8 -5.25 -7.05 -1.99
N ARG A 9 -6.12 -6.17 -1.46
CA ARG A 9 -6.41 -4.85 -2.06
C ARG A 9 -5.19 -3.92 -2.03
N LEU A 10 -4.47 -3.90 -0.91
CA LEU A 10 -3.17 -3.25 -0.74
C LEU A 10 -2.25 -3.60 -1.91
N LYS A 11 -2.01 -4.90 -2.12
CA LYS A 11 -1.11 -5.38 -3.16
C LYS A 11 -1.55 -4.96 -4.56
N ILE A 12 -2.85 -4.98 -4.86
CA ILE A 12 -3.40 -4.55 -6.15
C ILE A 12 -3.20 -3.05 -6.39
N MET A 13 -3.41 -2.21 -5.36
CA MET A 13 -3.18 -0.77 -5.45
C MET A 13 -1.68 -0.46 -5.66
N ILE A 14 -0.81 -1.20 -4.96
CA ILE A 14 0.64 -1.10 -5.10
C ILE A 14 1.07 -1.51 -6.52
N GLU A 15 0.61 -2.65 -7.03
CA GLU A 15 0.92 -3.10 -8.38
C GLU A 15 0.42 -2.11 -9.43
N LYS A 16 -0.78 -1.55 -9.25
CA LYS A 16 -1.29 -0.47 -10.11
C LYS A 16 -0.42 0.78 -10.05
N ALA A 17 -0.03 1.23 -8.86
CA ALA A 17 0.83 2.37 -8.68
C ALA A 17 2.22 2.17 -9.31
N ILE A 18 2.74 0.95 -9.25
CA ILE A 18 3.98 0.56 -9.92
C ILE A 18 3.78 0.57 -11.44
N GLU A 19 2.65 0.07 -11.95
CA GLU A 19 2.35 0.07 -13.39
C GLU A 19 2.15 1.48 -13.95
N ASP A 20 1.45 2.35 -13.20
CA ASP A 20 1.26 3.76 -13.50
C ASP A 20 2.56 4.57 -13.28
N HIS A 21 3.54 4.01 -12.56
CA HIS A 21 4.74 4.68 -12.04
C HIS A 21 4.46 5.85 -11.08
N GLN A 22 3.24 5.96 -10.57
CA GLN A 22 2.77 7.07 -9.74
C GLN A 22 1.77 6.57 -8.71
N ILE A 23 1.87 7.11 -7.50
CA ILE A 23 0.89 6.90 -6.43
C ILE A 23 0.55 8.24 -5.81
N SER A 24 -0.73 8.53 -5.64
CA SER A 24 -1.14 9.74 -4.94
C SER A 24 -1.09 9.52 -3.43
N ARG A 25 -0.79 10.57 -2.66
CA ARG A 25 -0.87 10.48 -1.19
C ARG A 25 -2.25 10.01 -0.71
N ALA A 26 -3.31 10.43 -1.41
CA ALA A 26 -4.68 9.99 -1.13
C ALA A 26 -4.88 8.47 -1.32
N GLU A 27 -4.21 7.87 -2.31
CA GLU A 27 -4.27 6.42 -2.52
C GLU A 27 -3.52 5.68 -1.42
N LEU A 28 -2.34 6.18 -1.03
CA LEU A 28 -1.57 5.62 0.07
C LEU A 28 -2.33 5.72 1.40
N ASP A 29 -3.01 6.84 1.64
CA ASP A 29 -3.87 7.03 2.81
C ASP A 29 -5.10 6.11 2.74
N GLN A 30 -5.74 5.96 1.57
CA GLN A 30 -6.83 5.00 1.38
C GLN A 30 -6.40 3.57 1.68
N ILE A 31 -5.21 3.19 1.22
CA ILE A 31 -4.61 1.87 1.46
C ILE A 31 -4.43 1.64 2.96
N LEU A 32 -3.86 2.63 3.68
CA LEU A 32 -3.68 2.61 5.13
C LEU A 32 -5.02 2.56 5.88
N ASN A 33 -6.03 3.26 5.35
CA ASN A 33 -7.35 3.33 5.94
C ASN A 33 -8.12 2.00 5.74
N ILE A 34 -8.00 1.36 4.58
CA ILE A 34 -8.55 0.02 4.31
C ILE A 34 -7.86 -1.03 5.19
N ALA A 35 -6.54 -0.91 5.39
CA ALA A 35 -5.80 -1.77 6.30
C ALA A 35 -6.16 -1.56 7.78
N SER A 36 -6.52 -0.33 8.16
CA SER A 36 -6.96 0.00 9.53
C SER A 36 -8.46 -0.23 9.76
N GLU A 37 -9.25 -0.43 8.71
CA GLU A 37 -10.71 -0.51 8.77
C GLU A 37 -11.20 -1.69 9.62
N ASP A 38 -10.43 -2.79 9.66
CA ASP A 38 -10.73 -3.97 10.48
C ASP A 38 -10.31 -3.82 11.96
N SER A 39 -9.92 -2.60 12.40
CA SER A 39 -9.33 -2.32 13.73
C SER A 39 -8.06 -3.12 14.06
N HIS A 40 -7.42 -3.73 13.06
CA HIS A 40 -6.14 -4.42 13.19
C HIS A 40 -5.32 -4.20 11.93
N ILE A 41 -4.18 -3.51 12.08
CA ILE A 41 -3.09 -3.61 11.10
C ILE A 41 -2.26 -4.81 11.52
N ASP A 42 -2.29 -5.86 10.71
CA ASP A 42 -1.43 -7.02 10.93
C ASP A 42 0.02 -6.73 10.52
N ARG A 43 0.97 -7.51 11.06
CA ARG A 43 2.40 -7.36 10.72
C ARG A 43 2.68 -7.47 9.22
N HIS A 44 1.81 -8.20 8.50
CA HIS A 44 1.87 -8.31 7.04
C HIS A 44 1.52 -7.00 6.32
N GLU A 45 0.50 -6.28 6.78
CA GLU A 45 0.10 -5.00 6.17
C GLU A 45 1.13 -3.91 6.48
N GLN A 46 1.66 -3.91 7.70
CA GLN A 46 2.74 -3.01 8.08
C GLN A 46 4.02 -3.24 7.25
N ALA A 47 4.33 -4.51 6.93
CA ALA A 47 5.44 -4.85 6.04
C ALA A 47 5.20 -4.38 4.60
N LEU A 48 3.99 -4.57 4.07
CA LEU A 48 3.62 -4.09 2.72
C LEU A 48 3.67 -2.57 2.60
N LEU A 49 3.22 -1.84 3.63
CA LEU A 49 3.30 -0.38 3.67
C LEU A 49 4.75 0.11 3.71
N ASN A 50 5.61 -0.55 4.50
CA ASN A 50 7.04 -0.25 4.50
C ASN A 50 7.70 -0.57 3.16
N GLU A 51 7.37 -1.71 2.54
CA GLU A 51 7.90 -2.08 1.22
C GLU A 51 7.46 -1.06 0.16
N LEU A 52 6.20 -0.63 0.17
CA LEU A 52 5.72 0.42 -0.71
C LEU A 52 6.47 1.74 -0.52
N GLN A 53 6.69 2.13 0.74
CA GLN A 53 7.40 3.35 1.10
C GLN A 53 8.87 3.29 0.67
N ASP A 54 9.52 2.14 0.82
CA ASP A 54 10.88 1.88 0.33
C ASP A 54 10.94 1.92 -1.22
N MET A 55 9.93 1.37 -1.91
CA MET A 55 9.82 1.47 -3.37
C MET A 55 9.63 2.91 -3.85
N ILE A 56 8.89 3.72 -3.09
CA ILE A 56 8.74 5.16 -3.34
C ILE A 56 10.09 5.87 -3.14
N GLU A 57 10.80 5.58 -2.06
CA GLU A 57 12.13 6.16 -1.78
C GLU A 57 13.18 5.73 -2.82
N SER A 58 13.13 4.46 -3.27
CA SER A 58 13.94 3.91 -4.35
C SER A 58 13.59 4.47 -5.74
N LYS A 59 12.60 5.35 -5.85
CA LYS A 59 12.09 5.94 -7.11
C LYS A 59 11.48 4.92 -8.08
N ALA A 60 11.10 3.74 -7.61
CA ALA A 60 10.32 2.78 -8.40
C ALA A 60 8.90 3.29 -8.62
N VAL A 61 8.35 4.03 -7.66
CA VAL A 61 7.03 4.68 -7.73
C VAL A 61 7.17 6.15 -7.33
N LYS A 62 6.52 7.06 -8.06
CA LYS A 62 6.57 8.49 -7.76
C LYS A 62 5.37 8.89 -6.91
N VAL A 63 5.58 9.36 -5.69
CA VAL A 63 4.49 9.98 -4.92
C VAL A 63 4.17 11.33 -5.53
N MET A 64 2.91 11.48 -5.95
CA MET A 64 2.36 12.75 -6.40
C MET A 64 1.66 13.40 -5.19
N PHE A 65 2.16 14.58 -4.80
CA PHE A 65 1.65 15.37 -3.67
C PHE A 65 0.59 16.37 -4.14
#